data_AF-A0AA37AZL1-F1
#
_entry.id   AF-A0AA37AZL1-F1
#
_cell.length_a   1.000
_cell.length_b   1.000
_cell.length_c   1.000
_cell.angle_alpha   90.00
_cell.angle_beta   90.00
_cell.angle_gamma   90.00
#
_symmetry.space_group_name_H-M   'P 1'
#
loop_
_entity.id
_entity.type
_entity.pdbx_description
1 polymer ?
#
loop_
_entity_poly.entity_id
_entity_poly.type
_entity_poly.pdbx_seq_one_letter_code
_entity_poly.pdbx_strand_id
1 'polypeptide(L)'
;MNMCAEITLLDEILAPYKTQIGEDYLAYKNHVLRMLNICFYLANPDQQQTQKLIIAAAFHDIGLWTNNTVDYLPPSLIHAERYLQQQNLGEWSEEIALIIDQHHKVRAFTDPRYPLVEYFRQADLVDFSLGLVKHGVPVNFIKQLKQTLPNHGFHKMLLRRTWQRIKQQPFSPAPMMKW
;
A
#
# COMPACT_ATOMS: atom_id res chain seq x y z
N MET A 1 -13.63 14.97 -5.82
CA MET A 1 -12.70 14.18 -6.64
C MET A 1 -13.44 12.97 -7.19
N ASN A 2 -13.27 12.65 -8.46
CA ASN A 2 -13.86 11.44 -9.04
C ASN A 2 -13.00 10.22 -8.70
N MET A 3 -13.65 9.09 -8.45
CA MET A 3 -12.98 7.83 -8.13
C MET A 3 -12.32 7.22 -9.37
N CYS A 4 -11.08 6.76 -9.25
CA CYS A 4 -10.38 5.96 -10.24
C CYS A 4 -10.49 4.47 -9.90
N ALA A 5 -11.32 3.73 -10.64
CA ALA A 5 -11.41 2.27 -10.49
C ALA A 5 -10.33 1.52 -11.28
N GLU A 6 -9.67 2.21 -12.21
CA GLU A 6 -8.60 1.66 -13.05
C GLU A 6 -7.46 2.67 -13.17
N ILE A 7 -6.24 2.19 -13.10
CA ILE A 7 -5.01 2.98 -13.24
C ILE A 7 -4.06 2.15 -14.09
N THR A 8 -3.85 2.55 -15.35
CA THR A 8 -3.04 1.78 -16.31
C THR A 8 -1.63 1.48 -15.79
N LEU A 9 -0.95 2.48 -15.20
CA LEU A 9 0.38 2.30 -14.64
C LEU A 9 0.40 1.25 -13.50
N LEU A 10 -0.63 1.21 -12.65
CA LEU A 10 -0.71 0.21 -11.59
C LEU A 10 -0.82 -1.20 -12.19
N ASP A 11 -1.66 -1.36 -13.21
CA ASP A 11 -1.84 -2.63 -13.89
C ASP A 11 -0.57 -3.11 -14.59
N GLU A 12 0.17 -2.20 -15.21
CA GLU A 12 1.47 -2.49 -15.83
C GLU A 12 2.51 -2.94 -14.79
N ILE A 13 2.57 -2.27 -13.64
CA ILE A 13 3.51 -2.61 -12.56
C ILE A 13 3.18 -3.96 -11.94
N LEU A 14 1.88 -4.26 -11.73
CA LEU A 14 1.46 -5.50 -11.07
C LEU A 14 1.37 -6.70 -12.02
N ALA A 15 1.27 -6.49 -13.33
CA ALA A 15 1.15 -7.57 -14.31
C ALA A 15 2.23 -8.67 -14.19
N PRO A 16 3.53 -8.35 -14.02
CA PRO A 16 4.58 -9.36 -13.84
C PRO A 16 4.42 -10.20 -12.56
N TYR A 17 3.76 -9.66 -11.54
CA TYR A 17 3.58 -10.31 -10.24
C TYR A 17 2.29 -11.14 -10.16
N LYS A 18 1.42 -11.08 -11.17
CA LYS A 18 0.09 -11.68 -11.15
C LYS A 18 0.11 -13.17 -10.80
N THR A 19 0.98 -13.94 -11.43
CA THR A 19 1.14 -15.38 -11.17
C THR A 19 1.63 -15.66 -9.75
N GLN A 20 2.54 -14.84 -9.24
CA GLN A 20 3.14 -15.01 -7.92
C GLN A 20 2.17 -14.62 -6.78
N ILE A 21 1.36 -13.59 -6.99
CA ILE A 21 0.31 -13.20 -6.05
C ILE A 21 -0.85 -14.22 -6.07
N GLY A 22 -1.15 -14.78 -7.25
CA GLY A 22 -2.08 -15.90 -7.38
C GLY A 22 -3.53 -15.52 -7.03
N GLU A 23 -4.15 -16.33 -6.17
CA GLU A 23 -5.56 -16.15 -5.75
C GLU A 23 -5.83 -14.77 -5.11
N ASP A 24 -4.81 -14.16 -4.50
CA ASP A 24 -4.92 -12.89 -3.79
C ASP A 24 -4.83 -11.67 -4.74
N TYR A 25 -4.58 -11.85 -6.04
CA TYR A 25 -4.26 -10.74 -6.95
C TYR A 25 -5.33 -9.67 -6.98
N LEU A 26 -6.60 -10.08 -7.14
CA LEU A 26 -7.72 -9.15 -7.19
C LEU A 26 -7.94 -8.46 -5.84
N ALA A 27 -7.72 -9.18 -4.74
CA ALA A 27 -7.84 -8.63 -3.39
C ALA A 27 -6.78 -7.56 -3.13
N TYR A 28 -5.52 -7.82 -3.52
CA TYR A 28 -4.43 -6.87 -3.41
C TYR A 28 -4.60 -5.65 -4.31
N LYS A 29 -4.91 -5.86 -5.61
CA LYS A 29 -5.17 -4.76 -6.55
C LYS A 29 -6.29 -3.84 -6.03
N ASN A 30 -7.38 -4.41 -5.53
CA ASN A 30 -8.49 -3.61 -5.02
C ASN A 30 -8.12 -2.85 -3.74
N HIS A 31 -7.31 -3.44 -2.85
CA HIS A 31 -6.76 -2.71 -1.70
C HIS A 31 -5.90 -1.53 -2.13
N VAL A 32 -4.96 -1.75 -3.05
CA VAL A 32 -4.12 -0.69 -3.61
C VAL A 32 -4.95 0.43 -4.23
N LEU A 33 -5.98 0.09 -5.03
CA LEU A 33 -6.86 1.10 -5.64
C LEU A 33 -7.68 1.88 -4.61
N ARG A 34 -8.24 1.23 -3.57
CA ARG A 34 -8.98 1.94 -2.52
C ARG A 34 -8.07 2.91 -1.79
N MET A 35 -6.88 2.46 -1.39
CA MET A 35 -5.89 3.28 -0.70
C MET A 35 -5.42 4.44 -1.58
N LEU A 36 -5.11 4.22 -2.86
CA LEU A 36 -4.72 5.29 -3.79
C LEU A 36 -5.80 6.36 -3.94
N ASN A 37 -7.08 5.98 -4.05
CA ASN A 37 -8.16 6.95 -4.11
C ASN A 37 -8.28 7.79 -2.82
N ILE A 38 -7.96 7.20 -1.67
CA ILE A 38 -7.91 7.92 -0.40
C ILE A 38 -6.69 8.84 -0.35
N CYS A 39 -5.51 8.39 -0.78
CA CYS A 39 -4.31 9.22 -0.94
C CYS A 39 -4.59 10.44 -1.80
N PHE A 40 -5.20 10.24 -2.97
CA PHE A 40 -5.51 11.33 -3.90
C PHE A 40 -6.49 12.33 -3.28
N TYR A 41 -7.47 11.84 -2.50
CA TYR A 41 -8.41 12.71 -1.79
C TYR A 41 -7.70 13.56 -0.72
N LEU A 42 -6.78 12.96 0.04
CA LEU A 42 -6.08 13.62 1.15
C LEU A 42 -4.99 14.59 0.68
N ALA A 43 -4.20 14.19 -0.33
CA ALA A 43 -3.01 14.90 -0.76
C ALA A 43 -3.28 15.89 -1.91
N ASN A 44 -4.35 15.70 -2.69
CA ASN A 44 -4.60 16.39 -3.96
C ASN A 44 -3.31 16.52 -4.81
N PRO A 45 -2.68 15.37 -5.16
CA PRO A 45 -1.33 15.36 -5.71
C PRO A 45 -1.27 15.92 -7.13
N ASP A 46 -0.13 16.51 -7.48
CA ASP A 46 0.20 16.79 -8.88
C ASP A 46 0.51 15.49 -9.66
N GLN A 47 0.88 15.62 -10.93
CA GLN A 47 1.16 14.47 -11.80
C GLN A 47 2.36 13.64 -11.29
N GLN A 48 3.44 14.27 -10.84
CA GLN A 48 4.64 13.58 -10.37
C GLN A 48 4.34 12.85 -9.05
N GLN A 49 3.67 13.52 -8.12
CA GLN A 49 3.25 12.96 -6.85
C GLN A 49 2.27 11.79 -7.06
N THR A 50 1.35 11.91 -8.01
CA THR A 50 0.43 10.84 -8.40
C THR A 50 1.20 9.60 -8.86
N GLN A 51 2.22 9.78 -9.71
CA GLN A 51 3.05 8.68 -10.19
C GLN A 51 3.85 8.01 -9.06
N LYS A 52 4.47 8.80 -8.16
CA LYS A 52 5.16 8.28 -6.98
C LYS A 52 4.24 7.44 -6.09
N LEU A 53 3.03 7.94 -5.82
CA LEU A 53 2.02 7.22 -5.03
C LEU A 53 1.63 5.90 -5.69
N ILE A 54 1.38 5.87 -7.01
CA ILE A 54 1.04 4.64 -7.74
C ILE A 54 2.16 3.60 -7.63
N ILE A 55 3.41 4.02 -7.83
CA ILE A 55 4.58 3.14 -7.73
C ILE A 55 4.73 2.59 -6.31
N ALA A 56 4.72 3.47 -5.29
CA ALA A 56 4.83 3.06 -3.90
C ALA A 56 3.69 2.10 -3.51
N ALA A 57 2.46 2.41 -3.94
CA ALA A 57 1.28 1.60 -3.68
C ALA A 57 1.35 0.20 -4.31
N ALA A 58 1.88 0.09 -5.52
CA ALA A 58 2.05 -1.22 -6.16
C ALA A 58 3.02 -2.14 -5.39
N PHE A 59 4.03 -1.56 -4.75
CA PHE A 59 5.10 -2.32 -4.10
C PHE A 59 4.99 -2.43 -2.58
N HIS A 60 4.22 -1.59 -1.87
CA HIS A 60 4.29 -1.52 -0.41
C HIS A 60 4.15 -2.89 0.31
N ASP A 61 3.22 -3.72 -0.17
CA ASP A 61 2.90 -5.04 0.40
C ASP A 61 3.37 -6.21 -0.47
N ILE A 62 4.04 -5.96 -1.61
CA ILE A 62 4.35 -7.00 -2.60
C ILE A 62 5.22 -8.13 -2.00
N GLY A 63 6.05 -7.80 -1.01
CA GLY A 63 6.90 -8.72 -0.27
C GLY A 63 6.15 -9.89 0.39
N LEU A 64 4.86 -9.71 0.69
CA LEU A 64 3.99 -10.76 1.22
C LEU A 64 3.96 -11.99 0.31
N TRP A 65 3.99 -11.77 -1.00
CA TRP A 65 3.96 -12.83 -2.00
C TRP A 65 5.33 -13.12 -2.58
N THR A 66 6.16 -12.09 -2.82
CA THR A 66 7.44 -12.31 -3.49
C THR A 66 8.42 -13.15 -2.68
N ASN A 67 8.36 -13.01 -1.35
CA ASN A 67 9.22 -13.72 -0.41
C ASN A 67 8.44 -14.60 0.56
N ASN A 68 7.11 -14.71 0.37
CA ASN A 68 6.22 -15.50 1.21
C ASN A 68 6.45 -15.29 2.72
N THR A 69 6.54 -14.02 3.14
CA THR A 69 6.90 -13.63 4.51
C THR A 69 5.97 -12.54 5.03
N VAL A 70 5.76 -12.47 6.35
CA VAL A 70 5.07 -11.35 7.02
C VAL A 70 6.07 -10.21 7.35
N ASP A 71 7.37 -10.47 7.31
CA ASP A 71 8.41 -9.44 7.36
C ASP A 71 8.72 -8.93 5.95
N TYR A 72 7.70 -8.32 5.34
CA TYR A 72 7.66 -8.07 3.91
C TYR A 72 8.23 -6.71 3.49
N LEU A 73 8.48 -5.78 4.42
CA LEU A 73 8.98 -4.44 4.07
C LEU A 73 10.35 -4.51 3.35
N PRO A 74 11.36 -5.27 3.84
CA PRO A 74 12.64 -5.36 3.13
C PRO A 74 12.51 -5.87 1.67
N PRO A 75 11.80 -6.98 1.38
CA PRO A 75 11.62 -7.39 -0.01
C PRO A 75 10.79 -6.39 -0.83
N SER A 76 9.74 -5.78 -0.27
CA SER A 76 8.98 -4.73 -0.95
C SER A 76 9.87 -3.57 -1.42
N LEU A 77 10.77 -3.11 -0.55
CA LEU A 77 11.74 -2.05 -0.88
C LEU A 77 12.69 -2.46 -2.01
N ILE A 78 13.18 -3.70 -2.01
CA ILE A 78 14.05 -4.23 -3.07
C ILE A 78 13.34 -4.22 -4.43
N HIS A 79 12.06 -4.63 -4.46
CA HIS A 79 11.26 -4.64 -5.69
C HIS A 79 10.97 -3.22 -6.19
N ALA A 80 10.66 -2.28 -5.29
CA ALA A 80 10.45 -0.88 -5.63
C ALA A 80 11.73 -0.24 -6.19
N GLU A 81 12.86 -0.41 -5.52
CA GLU A 81 14.16 0.14 -5.94
C GLU A 81 14.56 -0.39 -7.32
N ARG A 82 14.42 -1.70 -7.55
CA ARG A 82 14.70 -2.29 -8.87
C ARG A 82 13.84 -1.67 -9.96
N TYR A 83 12.54 -1.47 -9.70
CA TYR A 83 11.65 -0.85 -10.67
C TYR A 83 12.08 0.60 -10.96
N LEU A 84 12.38 1.39 -9.92
CA LEU A 84 12.83 2.78 -10.09
C LEU A 84 14.11 2.88 -10.91
N GLN A 85 15.09 2.01 -10.66
CA GLN A 85 16.31 1.94 -11.45
C GLN A 85 16.03 1.61 -12.92
N GLN A 86 15.17 0.63 -13.19
CA GLN A 86 14.80 0.24 -14.55
C GLN A 86 14.06 1.34 -15.32
N GLN A 87 13.30 2.17 -14.62
CA GLN A 87 12.58 3.31 -15.20
C GLN A 87 13.39 4.62 -15.21
N ASN A 88 14.66 4.61 -14.75
CA ASN A 88 15.49 5.80 -14.58
C ASN A 88 14.88 6.85 -13.62
N LEU A 89 14.20 6.40 -12.58
CA LEU A 89 13.51 7.21 -11.56
C LEU A 89 14.25 7.20 -10.20
N GLY A 90 15.57 7.05 -10.22
CA GLY A 90 16.38 6.89 -9.00
C GLY A 90 16.27 8.07 -8.01
N GLU A 91 16.00 9.28 -8.50
CA GLU A 91 15.77 10.47 -7.65
C GLU A 91 14.53 10.34 -6.75
N TRP A 92 13.63 9.39 -7.02
CA TRP A 92 12.42 9.16 -6.20
C TRP A 92 12.61 8.07 -5.14
N SER A 93 13.77 7.39 -5.14
CA SER A 93 14.05 6.23 -4.29
C SER A 93 13.85 6.55 -2.82
N GLU A 94 14.41 7.65 -2.31
CA GLU A 94 14.33 7.99 -0.87
C GLU A 94 12.88 8.16 -0.41
N GLU A 95 12.08 8.96 -1.12
CA GLU A 95 10.69 9.23 -0.74
C GLU A 95 9.81 7.97 -0.88
N ILE A 96 9.95 7.19 -1.95
CA ILE A 96 9.18 5.95 -2.14
C ILE A 96 9.57 4.90 -1.09
N ALA A 97 10.86 4.79 -0.76
CA ALA A 97 11.32 3.92 0.31
C ALA A 97 10.74 4.34 1.66
N LEU A 98 10.68 5.64 1.95
CA LEU A 98 10.05 6.15 3.17
C LEU A 98 8.54 5.86 3.22
N ILE A 99 7.83 6.05 2.10
CA ILE A 99 6.40 5.70 1.99
C ILE A 99 6.20 4.22 2.33
N ILE A 100 6.97 3.33 1.72
CA ILE A 100 6.86 1.88 1.93
C ILE A 100 7.30 1.50 3.35
N ASP A 101 8.40 2.03 3.88
CA ASP A 101 8.88 1.62 5.20
C ASP A 101 7.99 2.14 6.34
N GLN A 102 7.36 3.30 6.17
CA GLN A 102 6.65 4.01 7.26
C GLN A 102 5.12 3.91 7.20
N HIS A 103 4.51 3.20 6.24
CA HIS A 103 3.04 3.16 6.11
C HIS A 103 2.31 2.54 7.32
N HIS A 104 2.97 1.64 8.08
CA HIS A 104 2.45 1.09 9.36
C HIS A 104 2.91 1.87 10.60
N LYS A 105 3.50 3.06 10.43
CA LYS A 105 3.92 3.87 11.57
C LYS A 105 2.72 4.26 12.43
N VAL A 106 2.82 4.00 13.73
CA VAL A 106 1.74 4.27 14.70
C VAL A 106 1.53 5.77 14.87
N ARG A 107 2.63 6.53 14.97
CA ARG A 107 2.59 8.00 15.08
C ARG A 107 2.64 8.64 13.70
N ALA A 108 2.20 9.90 13.63
CA ALA A 108 2.32 10.70 12.42
C ALA A 108 3.78 10.80 11.98
N PHE A 109 3.98 10.77 10.66
CA PHE A 109 5.24 11.13 10.03
C PHE A 109 5.25 12.66 9.82
N THR A 110 6.30 13.34 10.30
CA THR A 110 6.31 14.81 10.42
C THR A 110 7.40 15.50 9.61
N ASP A 111 8.16 14.78 8.79
CA ASP A 111 9.19 15.40 7.95
C ASP A 111 8.54 16.16 6.79
N PRO A 112 8.64 17.50 6.74
CA PRO A 112 7.97 18.31 5.73
C PRO A 112 8.54 18.12 4.32
N ARG A 113 9.71 17.49 4.17
CA ARG A 113 10.31 17.20 2.87
C ARG A 113 9.54 16.14 2.09
N TYR A 114 8.87 15.23 2.81
CA TYR A 114 8.21 14.05 2.26
C TYR A 114 6.75 13.94 2.74
N PRO A 115 5.88 14.91 2.40
CA PRO A 115 4.51 14.95 2.90
C PRO A 115 3.66 13.75 2.43
N LEU A 116 4.01 13.14 1.29
CA LEU A 116 3.30 11.96 0.77
C LEU A 116 3.36 10.76 1.71
N VAL A 117 4.40 10.65 2.54
CA VAL A 117 4.56 9.56 3.52
C VAL A 117 3.41 9.55 4.52
N GLU A 118 3.03 10.72 5.06
CA GLU A 118 1.92 10.79 6.02
C GLU A 118 0.57 10.54 5.35
N TYR A 119 0.35 11.09 4.15
CA TYR A 119 -0.90 10.84 3.42
C TYR A 119 -1.08 9.37 3.08
N PHE A 120 -0.01 8.69 2.67
CA PHE A 120 -0.04 7.26 2.39
C PHE A 120 -0.31 6.43 3.64
N ARG A 121 0.41 6.71 4.74
CA ARG A 121 0.18 6.08 6.06
C ARG A 121 -1.27 6.24 6.53
N GLN A 122 -1.83 7.44 6.38
CA GLN A 122 -3.22 7.71 6.73
C GLN A 122 -4.20 6.95 5.83
N ALA A 123 -3.96 6.92 4.52
CA ALA A 123 -4.82 6.26 3.55
C ALA A 123 -4.83 4.74 3.73
N ASP A 124 -3.66 4.14 3.96
CA ASP A 124 -3.53 2.73 4.27
C ASP A 124 -4.31 2.38 5.55
N LEU A 125 -4.13 3.16 6.63
CA LEU A 125 -4.86 2.95 7.87
C LEU A 125 -6.39 3.11 7.70
N VAL A 126 -6.86 4.00 6.83
CA VAL A 126 -8.30 4.12 6.52
C VAL A 126 -8.81 2.82 5.86
N ASP A 127 -8.11 2.28 4.87
CA ASP A 127 -8.54 1.04 4.19
C ASP A 127 -8.40 -0.20 5.09
N PHE A 128 -7.25 -0.34 5.76
CA PHE A 128 -6.92 -1.44 6.67
C PHE A 128 -7.88 -1.49 7.87
N SER A 129 -8.29 -0.34 8.38
CA SER A 129 -9.31 -0.27 9.45
C SER A 129 -10.74 -0.43 8.93
N LEU A 130 -10.94 -0.74 7.65
CA LEU A 130 -12.24 -0.84 6.97
C LEU A 130 -13.10 0.43 7.08
N GLY A 131 -12.49 1.59 7.31
CA GLY A 131 -13.13 2.89 7.50
C GLY A 131 -13.47 3.24 8.95
N LEU A 132 -12.99 2.49 9.95
CA LEU A 132 -13.13 2.86 11.36
C LEU A 132 -12.35 4.15 11.63
N VAL A 133 -11.08 4.18 11.22
CA VAL A 133 -10.25 5.38 11.13
C VAL A 133 -10.53 6.08 9.81
N LYS A 134 -10.58 7.43 9.82
CA LYS A 134 -11.03 8.22 8.65
C LYS A 134 -10.09 9.32 8.20
N HIS A 135 -9.29 9.92 9.09
CA HIS A 135 -8.41 11.05 8.78
C HIS A 135 -9.07 12.17 7.94
N GLY A 136 -10.34 12.50 8.23
CA GLY A 136 -11.08 13.53 7.49
C GLY A 136 -11.73 13.07 6.19
N VAL A 137 -11.54 11.80 5.76
CA VAL A 137 -12.20 11.24 4.58
C VAL A 137 -13.70 11.03 4.84
N PRO A 138 -14.60 11.52 3.95
CA PRO A 138 -16.04 11.36 4.11
C PRO A 138 -16.46 9.89 4.11
N VAL A 139 -17.37 9.53 5.02
CA VAL A 139 -17.90 8.17 5.16
C VAL A 139 -18.54 7.68 3.86
N ASN A 140 -19.26 8.57 3.15
CA ASN A 140 -19.90 8.22 1.88
C ASN A 140 -18.88 7.87 0.79
N PHE A 141 -17.72 8.53 0.78
CA PHE A 141 -16.63 8.22 -0.15
C PHE A 141 -16.02 6.85 0.14
N ILE A 142 -15.72 6.55 1.41
CA ILE A 142 -15.22 5.23 1.83
C ILE A 142 -16.23 4.13 1.50
N LYS A 143 -17.53 4.37 1.75
CA LYS A 143 -18.59 3.41 1.43
C LYS A 143 -18.64 3.13 -0.07
N GLN A 144 -18.60 4.18 -0.89
CA GLN A 144 -18.58 4.03 -2.34
C GLN A 144 -17.34 3.25 -2.80
N LEU A 145 -16.15 3.56 -2.28
CA LEU A 145 -14.91 2.83 -2.60
C LEU A 145 -15.04 1.34 -2.30
N LYS A 146 -15.55 0.98 -1.12
CA LYS A 146 -15.72 -0.43 -0.74
C LYS A 146 -16.76 -1.17 -1.59
N GLN A 147 -17.76 -0.46 -2.12
CA GLN A 147 -18.76 -1.02 -3.03
C GLN A 147 -18.19 -1.24 -4.44
N THR A 148 -17.46 -0.24 -4.97
CA THR A 148 -16.87 -0.31 -6.32
C THR A 148 -15.65 -1.24 -6.37
N LEU A 149 -14.84 -1.25 -5.31
CA LEU A 149 -13.60 -2.02 -5.19
C LEU A 149 -13.72 -2.99 -4.02
N PRO A 150 -14.48 -4.08 -4.16
CA PRO A 150 -14.73 -5.02 -3.07
C PRO A 150 -13.42 -5.62 -2.50
N ASN A 151 -13.44 -5.93 -1.21
CA ASN A 151 -12.24 -6.41 -0.50
C ASN A 151 -11.67 -7.74 -1.03
N HIS A 152 -12.50 -8.57 -1.67
CA HIS A 152 -12.14 -9.88 -2.22
C HIS A 152 -11.33 -10.80 -1.27
N GLY A 153 -11.46 -10.62 0.05
CA GLY A 153 -10.78 -11.45 1.04
C GLY A 153 -9.40 -10.96 1.47
N PHE A 154 -8.97 -9.76 1.09
CA PHE A 154 -7.67 -9.20 1.49
C PHE A 154 -7.41 -9.30 3.00
N HIS A 155 -8.35 -8.85 3.84
CA HIS A 155 -8.16 -8.91 5.30
C HIS A 155 -8.15 -10.35 5.84
N LYS A 156 -8.92 -11.27 5.20
CA LYS A 156 -8.90 -12.69 5.57
C LYS A 156 -7.53 -13.32 5.27
N MET A 157 -6.94 -12.95 4.13
CA MET A 157 -5.59 -13.36 3.74
C MET A 157 -4.54 -12.84 4.73
N LEU A 158 -4.61 -11.56 5.13
CA LEU A 158 -3.70 -11.00 6.14
C LEU A 158 -3.81 -11.75 7.47
N LEU A 159 -5.02 -11.99 7.97
CA LEU A 159 -5.24 -12.76 9.20
C LEU A 159 -4.67 -14.19 9.10
N ARG A 160 -4.84 -14.86 7.97
CA ARG A 160 -4.26 -16.20 7.70
C ARG A 160 -2.74 -16.17 7.81
N ARG A 161 -2.08 -15.20 7.18
CA ARG A 161 -0.60 -15.05 7.20
C ARG A 161 -0.08 -14.68 8.59
N THR A 162 -0.71 -13.73 9.27
CA THR A 162 -0.35 -13.33 10.64
C THR A 162 -0.48 -14.51 11.62
N TRP A 163 -1.53 -15.33 11.49
CA TRP A 163 -1.69 -16.52 12.31
C TRP A 163 -0.58 -17.56 12.08
N GLN A 164 -0.18 -17.77 10.82
CA GLN A 164 0.97 -18.64 10.50
C GLN A 164 2.27 -18.09 11.11
N ARG A 165 2.48 -16.77 11.05
CA ARG A 165 3.62 -16.09 11.66
C ARG A 165 3.65 -16.27 13.18
N ILE A 166 2.53 -16.05 13.88
CA ILE A 166 2.45 -16.21 15.34
C ILE A 166 2.86 -17.62 15.77
N LYS A 167 2.45 -18.65 15.01
CA LYS A 167 2.85 -20.04 15.28
C LYS A 167 4.35 -20.28 15.14
N GLN A 168 5.01 -19.59 14.23
CA GLN A 168 6.43 -19.77 13.93
C GLN A 168 7.33 -18.85 14.77
N GLN A 169 6.90 -17.62 15.02
CA GLN A 169 7.67 -16.55 15.67
C GLN A 169 6.77 -15.71 16.60
N PRO A 170 6.38 -16.26 17.77
CA PRO A 170 5.38 -15.64 18.66
C PRO A 170 5.82 -14.30 19.25
N PHE A 171 7.13 -14.06 19.39
CA PHE A 171 7.69 -12.82 19.93
C PHE A 171 7.89 -11.72 18.87
N SER A 172 7.62 -12.01 17.59
CA SER A 172 7.69 -11.04 16.49
C SER A 172 6.52 -11.21 15.50
N PRO A 173 5.26 -11.04 15.97
CA PRO A 173 4.08 -11.36 15.18
C PRO A 173 3.77 -10.31 14.09
N ALA A 174 4.21 -9.05 14.28
CA ALA A 174 3.93 -7.93 13.37
C ALA A 174 5.22 -7.12 13.08
N PRO A 175 6.19 -7.70 12.36
CA PRO A 175 7.50 -7.09 12.10
C PRO A 175 7.44 -5.81 11.25
N MET A 176 6.37 -5.61 10.49
CA MET A 176 6.15 -4.42 9.66
C MET A 176 5.79 -3.15 10.46
N MET A 177 5.39 -3.28 11.73
CA MET A 177 4.96 -2.14 12.53
C MET A 177 6.13 -1.19 12.84
N LYS A 178 5.88 0.12 12.76
CA LYS A 178 6.84 1.18 13.13
C LYS A 178 6.27 2.07 14.23
N TRP A 179 7.13 2.67 15.04
CA TRP A 179 6.75 3.47 16.22
C TRP A 179 7.03 4.96 16.05
#